data_AF-A0A0Q5PQZ3-F1
#
_entry.id   AF-A0A0Q5PQZ3-F1
#
_cell.length_a   1.000
_cell.length_b   1.000
_cell.length_c   1.000
_cell.angle_alpha   90.00
_cell.angle_beta   90.00
_cell.angle_gamma   90.00
#
_symmetry.space_group_name_H-M   'P 1'
#
loop_
_entity.id
_entity.type
_entity.pdbx_description
1 polymer ?
#
loop_
_entity_poly.entity_id
_entity_poly.type
_entity_poly.pdbx_seq_one_letter_code
_entity_poly.pdbx_strand_id
1 'polypeptide(L)' 'MSDTGNGRSTVERALSIARTGTARSIADIRTQLRNEGYDSVEPETAGQSIKVQLKKLIAARLAESGTP' A
#
# COMPACT_ATOMS: atom_id res chain seq x y z
N MET A 1 -9.58 24.00 -11.54
CA MET A 1 -8.84 22.79 -11.95
C MET A 1 -8.06 22.31 -10.74
N SER A 2 -8.52 21.24 -10.09
CA SER A 2 -7.81 20.61 -8.98
C SER A 2 -6.90 19.53 -9.55
N ASP A 3 -5.73 19.93 -10.04
CA ASP A 3 -4.67 19.03 -10.49
C ASP A 3 -3.38 19.44 -9.78
N THR A 4 -3.27 19.11 -8.50
CA THR A 4 -1.96 19.07 -7.85
C THR A 4 -1.40 17.67 -8.04
N GLY A 5 -1.06 17.36 -9.29
CA GLY A 5 -0.14 16.29 -9.60
C GLY A 5 1.27 16.74 -9.22
N ASN A 6 1.73 16.43 -7.99
CA ASN A 6 3.16 16.35 -7.72
C ASN A 6 3.44 15.43 -6.52
N GLY A 7 3.95 14.23 -6.80
CA GLY A 7 4.38 13.24 -5.82
C GLY A 7 3.30 12.18 -5.52
N ARG A 8 3.40 11.01 -6.15
CA ARG A 8 2.66 9.81 -5.70
C ARG A 8 3.13 9.50 -4.28
N SER A 9 2.43 9.96 -3.24
CA SER A 9 2.82 9.74 -1.85
C SER A 9 3.02 8.25 -1.59
N THR A 10 3.98 7.90 -0.75
CA THR A 10 4.28 6.52 -0.36
C THR A 10 3.00 5.76 0.06
N VAL A 11 2.07 6.45 0.73
CA VAL A 11 0.75 5.93 1.10
C VAL A 11 -0.10 5.56 -0.11
N GLU A 12 -0.24 6.45 -1.09
CA GLU A 12 -1.02 6.19 -2.32
C GLU A 12 -0.49 4.96 -3.04
N ARG A 13 0.84 4.86 -3.16
CA ARG A 13 1.49 3.71 -3.77
C ARG A 13 1.29 2.44 -2.95
N ALA A 14 1.40 2.51 -1.62
CA ALA A 14 1.12 1.41 -0.71
C ALA A 14 -0.31 0.87 -0.89
N LEU A 15 -1.29 1.77 -0.98
CA LEU A 15 -2.69 1.43 -1.20
C LEU A 15 -2.91 0.79 -2.58
N SER A 16 -2.23 1.29 -3.61
CA SER A 16 -2.26 0.69 -4.94
C SER A 16 -1.73 -0.75 -4.94
N ILE A 17 -0.57 -0.99 -4.33
CA ILE A 17 0.01 -2.33 -4.18
C ILE A 17 -0.97 -3.26 -3.44
N ALA A 18 -1.53 -2.81 -2.33
CA ALA A 18 -2.52 -3.58 -1.57
C ALA A 18 -3.78 -3.95 -2.40
N ARG A 19 -4.24 -3.04 -3.28
CA ARG A 19 -5.40 -3.27 -4.16
C ARG A 19 -5.09 -4.23 -5.30
N THR A 20 -3.89 -4.15 -5.89
CA THR A 20 -3.49 -5.07 -6.96
C THR A 20 -3.35 -6.51 -6.49
N GLY A 21 -3.11 -6.71 -5.19
CA GLY A 21 -2.88 -8.04 -4.61
C GLY A 21 -1.50 -8.61 -4.88
N THR A 22 -0.55 -7.79 -5.37
CA THR A 22 0.85 -8.20 -5.50
C THR A 22 1.50 -8.40 -4.14
N ALA A 23 1.03 -7.70 -3.10
CA ALA A 23 1.49 -7.84 -1.73
C ALA A 23 0.47 -8.55 -0.83
N ARG A 24 0.96 -9.50 -0.03
CA ARG A 24 0.15 -10.25 0.96
C ARG A 24 0.32 -9.73 2.39
N SER A 25 1.16 -8.73 2.61
CA SER A 25 1.47 -8.19 3.94
C SER A 25 2.05 -6.79 3.84
N ILE A 26 1.93 -5.99 4.91
CA ILE A 26 2.52 -4.65 4.97
C ILE A 26 4.03 -4.69 4.71
N ALA A 27 4.74 -5.69 5.23
CA ALA A 27 6.18 -5.85 4.98
C ALA A 27 6.52 -6.02 3.49
N ASP A 28 5.67 -6.72 2.74
CA ASP A 28 5.84 -6.91 1.30
C ASP A 28 5.63 -5.58 0.54
N ILE A 29 4.58 -4.83 0.93
CA ILE A 29 4.34 -3.48 0.42
C ILE A 29 5.56 -2.59 0.68
N ARG A 30 6.13 -2.63 1.89
CA ARG A 30 7.31 -1.85 2.23
C ARG A 30 8.52 -2.22 1.36
N THR A 31 8.69 -3.50 1.08
CA THR A 31 9.78 -4.00 0.23
C THR A 31 9.61 -3.53 -1.20
N GLN A 32 8.41 -3.63 -1.77
CA GLN A 32 8.11 -3.11 -3.10
C GLN A 32 8.34 -1.60 -3.19
N LEU A 33 7.86 -0.83 -2.21
CA LEU A 33 8.11 0.61 -2.15
C LEU A 33 9.61 0.93 -2.10
N ARG A 34 10.40 0.22 -1.28
CA ARG A 34 11.85 0.43 -1.25
C ARG A 34 12.52 0.09 -2.59
N ASN A 35 12.09 -0.98 -3.25
CA ASN A 35 12.59 -1.35 -4.58
C ASN A 35 12.23 -0.32 -5.66
N GLU A 36 11.10 0.36 -5.50
CA GLU A 36 10.69 1.46 -6.37
C GLU A 36 11.39 2.79 -6.07
N GLY A 37 12.23 2.86 -5.03
CA GLY A 37 12.99 4.06 -4.65
C GLY A 37 12.28 4.98 -3.65
N TYR A 38 11.24 4.49 -2.96
CA TYR A 38 10.63 5.24 -1.86
C TYR A 38 11.49 5.11 -0.60
N ASP A 39 11.95 6.25 -0.08
CA ASP A 39 12.79 6.31 1.14
C ASP A 39 11.93 6.40 2.41
N SER A 40 10.87 7.20 2.38
CA SER A 40 9.97 7.46 3.52
C SER A 40 8.93 6.36 3.75
N VAL A 41 9.29 5.08 3.57
CA VAL A 41 8.34 3.96 3.72
C VAL A 41 7.89 3.78 5.16
N GLU A 42 8.84 3.82 6.10
CA GLU A 42 8.54 3.60 7.49
C GLU A 42 7.60 4.65 8.10
N PRO A 43 7.90 5.96 8.06
CA PRO A 43 7.03 6.97 8.65
C PRO A 43 5.64 7.01 8.01
N GLU A 44 5.57 6.88 6.68
CA GLU A 44 4.31 6.96 5.92
C GLU A 44 3.40 5.74 6.16
N THR A 45 3.99 4.56 6.38
CA THR A 45 3.25 3.33 6.69
C THR A 45 3.16 3.05 8.20
N ALA A 46 3.80 3.86 9.04
CA ALA A 46 3.78 3.68 10.50
C ALA A 46 2.45 4.09 11.13
N GLY A 47 1.75 5.05 10.53
CA GLY A 47 0.47 5.58 11.02
C GLY A 47 -0.58 4.48 11.20
N GLN A 48 -1.23 4.45 12.36
CA GLN A 48 -2.21 3.43 12.72
C GLN A 48 -3.36 3.36 11.71
N SER A 49 -3.87 4.50 11.27
CA SER A 49 -4.93 4.60 10.25
C SER A 49 -4.53 4.01 8.91
N ILE A 50 -3.27 4.20 8.48
CA ILE A 50 -2.75 3.64 7.22
C ILE A 50 -2.56 2.13 7.35
N LYS A 51 -2.00 1.65 8.46
CA LYS A 51 -1.85 0.21 8.72
C LYS A 51 -3.19 -0.53 8.68
N VAL A 52 -4.23 0.04 9.28
CA VAL A 52 -5.58 -0.54 9.27
C VAL A 52 -6.13 -0.59 7.84
N GLN A 53 -5.99 0.49 7.07
CA GLN A 53 -6.44 0.53 5.68
C GLN A 53 -5.71 -0.50 4.80
N LEU A 54 -4.38 -0.57 4.90
CA LEU A 54 -3.58 -1.55 4.15
C LEU A 54 -3.97 -2.98 4.51
N LYS A 55 -4.10 -3.30 5.80
CA LYS A 55 -4.57 -4.62 6.25
C LYS A 55 -5.95 -4.96 5.69
N LYS A 56 -6.89 -4.01 5.73
CA LYS A 56 -8.24 -4.22 5.20
C LYS A 56 -8.23 -4.51 3.70
N LEU A 57 -7.45 -3.76 2.93
CA LEU A 57 -7.33 -3.96 1.47
C LEU A 57 -6.66 -5.30 1.14
N ILE A 58 -5.57 -5.65 1.81
CA ILE A 58 -4.90 -6.94 1.64
C ILE A 58 -5.86 -8.08 1.99
N ALA A 59 -6.54 -8.00 3.13
CA ALA A 59 -7.49 -9.04 3.56
C ALA A 59 -8.67 -9.17 2.61
N ALA A 60 -9.24 -8.05 2.15
CA ALA A 60 -10.30 -8.06 1.14
C ALA A 60 -9.81 -8.72 -0.15
N ARG A 61 -8.61 -8.37 -0.63
CA ARG A 61 -8.06 -8.93 -1.86
C ARG A 61 -7.71 -10.40 -1.74
N LEU A 62 -7.20 -10.83 -0.59
CA LEU A 62 -6.94 -12.25 -0.29
C LEU A 62 -8.25 -13.04 -0.24
N ALA A 63 -9.31 -12.48 0.34
CA ALA A 63 -10.63 -13.10 0.34
C ALA A 63 -11.25 -13.19 -1.07
N GLU A 64 -11.00 -12.20 -1.94
CA GLU A 64 -11.44 -12.24 -3.34
C GLU A 64 -10.59 -13.16 -4.23
N SER A 65 -9.28 -13.28 -3.95
CA SER A 65 -8.35 -14.12 -4.73
C SER A 65 -8.39 -15.59 -4.29
N GLY A 66 -8.92 -15.85 -3.09
CA GLY A 66 -9.35 -17.17 -2.65
C GLY A 66 -10.77 -17.44 -3.11
N THR A 67 -10.95 -17.74 -4.40
CA THR A 67 -12.09 -18.55 -4.83
C THR A 67 -12.08 -19.87 -4.02
N PRO A 68 -13.21 -20.29 -3.44
CA PRO A 68 -13.34 -21.59 -2.76
C PRO A 68 -13.08 -22.77 -3.71
#